data_AF-A0A816ESS8-F1
#
_entry.id   AF-A0A816ESS8-F1
#
_cell.length_a   1.000
_cell.length_b   1.000
_cell.length_c   1.000
_cell.angle_alpha   90.00
_cell.angle_beta   90.00
_cell.angle_gamma   90.00
#
_symmetry.space_group_name_H-M   'P 1'
#
loop_
_entity.id
_entity.type
_entity.pdbx_description
1 polymer ?
#
loop_
_entity_poly.entity_id
_entity_poly.type
_entity_poly.pdbx_seq_one_letter_code
_entity_poly.pdbx_strand_id
1 'polypeptide(L)'
;SRMSLSKVACAKCVKGVGILACEGCLKKFCMKCTTEHRQELERELDNIVYEHDTLKQHLQTIDDNMSHPLLKQIDEWKKAATNKINFLAEEVHNDVIELLKQNKAALRDRFQKLTVEITNGRDDAAYVETDLDTWMAELEK
;
A
#
# COMPACT_ATOMS: atom_id res chain seq x y z
N SER A 1 44.45 -20.51 67.71
CA SER A 1 45.03 -20.05 66.43
C SER A 1 44.15 -19.00 65.79
N ARG A 2 44.67 -17.78 65.56
CA ARG A 2 43.97 -16.72 64.82
C ARG A 2 44.00 -17.06 63.32
N MET A 3 42.84 -17.23 62.69
CA MET A 3 42.73 -17.35 61.23
C MET A 3 43.19 -16.05 60.58
N SER A 4 44.24 -16.13 59.76
CA SER A 4 44.71 -15.02 58.93
C SER A 4 43.71 -14.78 57.79
N LEU A 5 42.95 -13.68 57.86
CA LEU A 5 42.21 -13.16 56.71
C LEU A 5 43.24 -12.72 55.65
N SER A 6 43.38 -13.50 54.57
CA SER A 6 44.15 -13.10 53.40
C SER A 6 43.56 -11.78 52.86
N LYS A 7 44.31 -10.69 52.97
CA LYS A 7 43.91 -9.38 52.47
C LYS A 7 43.77 -9.45 50.95
N VAL A 8 42.54 -9.41 50.45
CA VAL A 8 42.28 -9.36 49.00
C VAL A 8 42.67 -7.97 48.49
N ALA A 9 43.42 -7.92 47.40
CA ALA A 9 43.82 -6.65 46.78
C ALA A 9 42.62 -5.97 46.08
N CYS A 10 42.66 -4.64 45.97
CA CYS A 10 41.70 -3.87 45.20
C CYS A 10 41.79 -4.24 43.71
N ALA A 11 40.66 -4.62 43.11
CA ALA A 11 40.57 -5.05 41.72
C ALA A 11 40.91 -3.94 40.70
N LYS A 12 40.84 -2.67 41.09
CA LYS A 12 41.14 -1.52 40.19
C LYS A 12 42.58 -1.05 40.29
N CYS A 13 43.09 -0.82 41.50
CA CYS A 13 44.42 -0.20 41.68
C CYS A 13 45.51 -1.17 42.12
N VAL A 14 45.17 -2.40 42.55
CA VAL A 14 46.05 -3.49 43.03
C VAL A 14 46.91 -3.14 44.26
N LYS A 15 47.07 -1.85 44.58
CA LYS A 15 47.86 -1.31 45.69
C LYS A 15 47.09 -1.25 47.01
N GLY A 16 45.78 -1.00 46.96
CA GLY A 16 44.93 -0.90 48.14
C GLY A 16 44.37 -2.26 48.58
N VAL A 17 44.01 -2.39 49.85
CA VAL A 17 43.23 -3.54 50.34
C VAL A 17 41.78 -3.39 49.88
N GLY A 18 41.23 -4.44 49.29
CA GLY A 18 39.82 -4.53 48.90
C GLY A 18 38.94 -4.72 50.14
N ILE A 19 38.26 -3.65 50.54
CA ILE A 19 37.45 -3.60 51.78
C ILE A 19 35.97 -3.81 51.46
N LEU A 20 35.50 -3.30 50.32
CA LEU A 20 34.11 -3.39 49.89
C LEU A 20 34.00 -4.26 48.65
N ALA A 21 33.01 -5.15 48.62
CA ALA A 21 32.68 -5.98 47.46
C ALA A 21 31.50 -5.36 46.71
N CYS A 22 31.58 -5.29 45.39
CA CYS A 22 30.42 -5.02 44.54
C CYS A 22 29.75 -6.35 44.22
N GLU A 23 28.47 -6.51 44.57
CA GLU A 23 27.72 -7.73 44.25
C GLU A 23 27.45 -7.87 42.75
N GLY A 24 27.32 -6.76 42.02
CA GLY A 24 27.05 -6.77 40.58
C GLY A 24 28.20 -7.31 39.73
N CYS A 25 29.44 -6.89 40.00
CA CYS A 25 30.61 -7.37 39.25
C CYS A 25 31.50 -8.36 40.02
N LEU A 26 31.12 -8.72 41.25
CA LEU A 26 31.83 -9.65 42.17
C LEU A 26 33.28 -9.26 42.49
N LYS A 27 33.68 -8.00 42.23
CA LYS A 27 35.03 -7.47 42.51
C LYS A 27 35.09 -6.76 43.86
N LYS A 28 36.27 -6.79 44.50
CA LYS A 28 36.56 -6.04 45.73
C LYS A 28 37.37 -4.78 45.44
N PHE A 29 37.01 -3.67 46.06
CA PHE A 29 37.64 -2.36 45.86
C PHE A 29 38.09 -1.75 47.19
N CYS A 30 39.14 -0.94 47.15
CA CYS A 30 39.47 -0.05 48.26
C CYS A 30 38.48 1.13 48.28
N MET A 31 38.36 1.83 49.42
CA MET A 31 37.37 2.90 49.61
C MET A 31 37.33 3.92 48.46
N LYS A 32 38.49 4.39 47.98
CA LYS A 32 38.57 5.34 46.86
C LYS A 32 38.04 4.75 45.56
N CYS A 33 38.49 3.54 45.20
CA CYS A 33 38.09 2.89 43.95
C CYS A 33 36.62 2.44 43.95
N THR A 34 36.00 2.26 45.12
CA THR A 34 34.55 2.02 45.22
C THR A 34 33.75 3.23 44.74
N THR A 35 34.12 4.45 45.16
CA THR A 35 33.46 5.68 44.71
C THR A 35 33.64 5.88 43.21
N GLU A 36 34.86 5.67 42.70
CA GLU A 36 35.12 5.77 41.26
C GLU A 36 34.31 4.75 40.46
N HIS A 37 34.19 3.51 40.95
CA HIS A 37 33.36 2.48 40.31
C HIS A 37 31.88 2.88 40.28
N ARG A 38 31.36 3.49 41.35
CA ARG A 38 29.98 3.98 41.38
C ARG A 38 29.75 5.12 40.39
N GLN A 39 30.70 6.04 40.26
CA GLN A 39 30.65 7.13 39.28
C GLN A 39 30.70 6.62 37.84
N GLU A 40 31.43 5.55 37.58
CA GLU A 40 31.47 4.90 36.25
C GLU A 40 30.09 4.33 35.89
N LEU A 41 29.45 3.60 36.81
CA LEU A 41 28.10 3.07 36.62
C LEU A 41 27.05 4.17 36.42
N GLU A 42 27.19 5.30 37.11
CA GLU A 42 26.31 6.47 36.94
C GLU A 42 26.42 7.05 35.53
N ARG A 43 27.65 7.22 35.01
CA ARG A 43 27.87 7.68 33.63
C ARG A 43 27.32 6.70 32.59
N GLU A 44 27.49 5.40 32.82
CA GLU A 44 26.91 4.38 31.92
C GLU A 44 25.39 4.45 31.91
N LEU A 45 24.76 4.63 33.07
CA LEU A 45 23.31 4.80 33.19
C LEU A 45 22.83 6.06 32.48
N ASP A 46 23.51 7.20 32.68
CA ASP A 46 23.18 8.46 32.00
C ASP A 46 23.21 8.29 30.47
N ASN A 47 24.21 7.56 29.95
CA ASN A 47 24.29 7.27 28.52
C ASN A 47 23.13 6.38 28.05
N ILE A 48 22.77 5.34 28.83
CA ILE A 48 21.61 4.49 28.50
C ILE A 48 20.32 5.31 28.47
N VAL A 49 20.12 6.22 29.44
CA VAL A 49 18.95 7.10 29.50
C VAL A 49 18.91 8.03 28.29
N TYR A 50 20.05 8.63 27.94
CA TYR A 50 20.15 9.50 26.76
C TYR A 50 19.79 8.77 25.46
N GLU A 51 20.34 7.57 25.24
CA GLU A 51 20.05 6.76 24.06
C GLU A 51 18.57 6.32 24.03
N HIS A 52 18.04 5.90 25.19
CA HIS A 52 16.63 5.54 25.33
C HIS A 52 15.70 6.70 24.95
N ASP A 53 15.96 7.90 25.47
CA ASP A 53 15.12 9.07 25.21
C ASP A 53 15.25 9.55 23.76
N THR A 54 16.44 9.46 23.18
CA THR A 54 16.67 9.71 21.75
C THR A 54 15.87 8.74 20.87
N LEU A 55 15.92 7.44 21.16
CA LEU A 55 15.15 6.43 20.44
C LEU A 55 13.65 6.65 20.60
N LYS A 56 13.18 6.96 21.81
CA LYS A 56 11.78 7.28 22.09
C LYS A 56 11.31 8.48 21.27
N GLN A 57 12.10 9.54 21.21
CA GLN A 57 11.79 10.73 20.42
C GLN A 57 11.75 10.40 18.92
N HIS A 58 12.70 9.63 18.40
CA HIS A 58 12.68 9.19 17.00
C HIS A 58 11.43 8.36 16.67
N LEU A 59 11.05 7.42 17.54
CA LEU A 59 9.83 6.63 17.35
C LEU A 59 8.58 7.49 17.35
N GLN A 60 8.48 8.47 18.25
CA GLN A 60 7.36 9.41 18.28
C GLN A 60 7.26 10.25 16.99
N THR A 61 8.40 10.62 16.39
CA THR A 61 8.40 11.36 15.12
C THR A 61 8.04 10.50 13.90
N ILE A 62 8.09 9.18 13.99
CA ILE A 62 7.74 8.27 12.89
C ILE A 62 6.21 8.20 12.71
N ASP A 63 5.43 8.19 13.79
CA ASP A 63 3.96 8.06 13.72
C ASP A 63 3.26 9.32 13.17
N ASP A 64 3.78 10.52 13.43
CA ASP A 64 3.16 11.77 12.95
C ASP A 64 3.37 12.02 11.45
N ASN A 65 4.28 11.28 10.82
CA ASN A 65 4.68 11.46 9.42
C ASN A 65 4.32 10.25 8.55
N MET A 66 3.07 9.77 8.64
CA MET A 66 2.46 8.87 7.63
C MET A 66 2.35 9.49 6.22
N SER A 67 3.09 10.56 5.94
CA SER A 67 3.41 11.10 4.61
C SER A 67 4.65 10.41 4.04
N HIS A 68 4.68 9.06 4.06
CA HIS A 68 5.80 8.33 3.45
C HIS A 68 5.70 8.48 1.92
N PRO A 69 6.80 8.83 1.20
CA PRO A 69 6.77 9.00 -0.26
C PRO A 69 6.20 7.80 -1.02
N LEU A 70 6.37 6.58 -0.50
CA LEU A 70 5.76 5.37 -1.07
C LEU A 70 4.24 5.36 -0.96
N LEU A 71 3.65 5.86 0.14
CA LEU A 71 2.19 5.95 0.28
C LEU A 71 1.62 6.93 -0.76
N LYS A 72 2.30 8.06 -0.95
CA LYS A 72 1.93 9.02 -2.01
C LYS A 72 2.01 8.39 -3.40
N GLN A 73 3.08 7.64 -3.69
CA GLN A 73 3.21 6.92 -4.96
C GLN A 73 2.09 5.89 -5.14
N ILE A 74 1.73 5.15 -4.09
CA ILE A 74 0.61 4.20 -4.11
C ILE A 74 -0.71 4.92 -4.45
N ASP A 75 -0.96 6.08 -3.84
CA ASP A 75 -2.16 6.87 -4.12
C ASP A 75 -2.20 7.41 -5.55
N GLU A 76 -1.05 7.88 -6.07
CA GLU A 76 -0.91 8.33 -7.46
C GLU A 76 -1.17 7.18 -8.45
N TRP A 77 -0.63 5.99 -8.18
CA TRP A 77 -0.84 4.80 -8.99
C TRP A 77 -2.30 4.37 -8.99
N LYS A 78 -2.94 4.37 -7.80
CA LYS A 78 -4.36 4.07 -7.65
C LYS A 78 -5.22 5.04 -8.45
N LYS A 79 -4.93 6.34 -8.38
CA LYS A 79 -5.65 7.37 -9.14
C LYS A 79 -5.47 7.18 -10.64
N ALA A 80 -4.24 6.94 -11.10
CA ALA A 80 -3.95 6.70 -12.52
C ALA A 80 -4.69 5.46 -13.05
N ALA A 81 -4.68 4.36 -12.30
CA ALA A 81 -5.37 3.13 -12.67
C ALA A 81 -6.89 3.33 -12.79
N THR A 82 -7.52 3.95 -11.78
CA THR A 82 -8.96 4.24 -11.81
C THR A 82 -9.33 5.11 -13.00
N ASN A 83 -8.56 6.17 -13.26
CA ASN A 83 -8.80 7.05 -14.41
C ASN A 83 -8.71 6.28 -15.73
N LYS A 84 -7.72 5.38 -15.87
CA LYS A 84 -7.55 4.61 -17.09
C LYS A 84 -8.71 3.62 -17.31
N ILE A 85 -9.16 2.95 -16.24
CA ILE A 85 -10.30 2.03 -16.29
C ILE A 85 -11.56 2.79 -16.69
N ASN A 86 -11.83 3.93 -16.06
CA ASN A 86 -13.02 4.74 -16.36
C ASN A 86 -13.01 5.23 -17.81
N PHE A 87 -11.88 5.74 -18.29
CA PHE A 87 -11.72 6.19 -19.67
C PHE A 87 -12.02 5.06 -20.67
N LEU A 88 -11.44 3.87 -20.47
CA LEU A 88 -11.67 2.73 -21.36
C LEU A 88 -13.12 2.25 -21.31
N ALA A 89 -13.76 2.26 -20.13
CA ALA A 89 -15.15 1.90 -19.99
C ALA A 89 -16.07 2.87 -20.73
N GLU A 90 -15.81 4.18 -20.65
CA GLU A 90 -16.55 5.21 -21.39
C GLU A 90 -16.34 5.09 -22.91
N GLU A 91 -15.11 4.84 -23.35
CA GLU A 91 -14.78 4.63 -24.76
C GLU A 91 -15.56 3.44 -25.35
N VAL A 92 -15.46 2.27 -24.72
CA VAL A 92 -16.18 1.06 -25.16
C VAL A 92 -17.69 1.25 -25.12
N HIS A 93 -18.21 1.93 -24.09
CA HIS A 93 -19.63 2.23 -24.00
C HIS A 93 -20.11 3.10 -25.17
N ASN A 94 -19.34 4.13 -25.52
CA ASN A 94 -19.66 5.01 -26.64
C ASN A 94 -19.57 4.29 -27.98
N ASP A 95 -18.57 3.42 -28.17
CA ASP A 95 -18.43 2.60 -29.38
C ASP A 95 -19.64 1.68 -29.58
N VAL A 96 -20.10 1.03 -28.50
CA VAL A 96 -21.30 0.19 -28.55
C VAL A 96 -22.54 1.00 -28.91
N ILE A 97 -22.71 2.20 -28.32
CA ILE A 97 -23.82 3.09 -28.67
C ILE A 97 -23.78 3.44 -30.15
N GLU A 98 -22.61 3.74 -30.69
CA GLU A 98 -22.46 4.13 -32.09
C GLU A 98 -22.77 2.96 -33.03
N LEU A 99 -22.28 1.76 -32.73
CA LEU A 99 -22.63 0.54 -33.46
C LEU A 99 -24.14 0.26 -33.43
N LEU A 100 -24.78 0.44 -32.28
CA LEU A 100 -26.24 0.27 -32.15
C LEU A 100 -27.01 1.31 -32.98
N LYS A 101 -26.55 2.57 -33.00
CA LYS A 101 -27.16 3.62 -33.84
C LYS A 101 -27.03 3.29 -35.32
N GLN A 102 -25.84 2.88 -35.76
CA GLN A 102 -25.58 2.50 -37.15
C GLN A 102 -26.44 1.31 -37.57
N ASN A 103 -26.50 0.26 -36.74
CA ASN A 103 -27.34 -0.89 -37.02
C ASN A 103 -28.83 -0.52 -37.08
N LYS A 104 -29.30 0.32 -36.15
CA LYS A 104 -30.69 0.81 -36.16
C LYS A 104 -31.00 1.64 -37.41
N ALA A 105 -30.07 2.47 -37.87
CA ALA A 105 -30.22 3.24 -39.10
C ALA A 105 -30.28 2.30 -40.32
N ALA A 106 -29.38 1.33 -40.42
CA ALA A 106 -29.39 0.34 -41.49
C ALA A 106 -30.68 -0.49 -41.54
N LEU A 107 -31.19 -0.92 -40.38
CA LEU A 107 -32.48 -1.62 -40.27
C LEU A 107 -33.64 -0.73 -40.71
N ARG A 108 -33.65 0.55 -40.31
CA ARG A 108 -34.66 1.51 -40.74
C ARG A 108 -34.65 1.69 -42.25
N ASP A 109 -33.48 1.84 -42.86
CA ASP A 109 -33.35 2.03 -44.31
C ASP A 109 -33.82 0.79 -45.07
N ARG A 110 -33.48 -0.42 -44.60
CA ARG A 110 -33.99 -1.68 -45.16
C ARG A 110 -35.52 -1.75 -45.06
N PHE A 111 -36.07 -1.43 -43.89
CA PHE A 111 -37.51 -1.46 -43.67
C PHE A 111 -38.25 -0.44 -44.55
N GLN A 112 -37.68 0.76 -44.73
CA GLN A 112 -38.25 1.79 -45.60
C GLN A 112 -38.24 1.36 -47.07
N LYS A 113 -37.15 0.73 -47.55
CA LYS A 113 -37.11 0.18 -48.91
C LYS A 113 -38.18 -0.90 -49.11
N LEU A 114 -38.28 -1.84 -48.18
CA LEU A 114 -39.29 -2.88 -48.21
C LEU A 114 -40.72 -2.30 -48.23
N THR A 115 -40.96 -1.24 -47.45
CA THR A 115 -42.25 -0.54 -47.41
C THR A 115 -42.60 0.05 -48.79
N VAL A 116 -41.63 0.66 -49.47
CA VAL A 116 -41.82 1.23 -50.81
C VAL A 116 -42.11 0.13 -51.83
N GLU A 117 -41.36 -0.98 -51.80
CA GLU A 117 -41.56 -2.11 -52.71
C GLU A 117 -42.94 -2.74 -52.54
N ILE A 118 -43.36 -3.02 -51.30
CA ILE A 118 -44.70 -3.56 -50.99
C ILE A 118 -45.81 -2.60 -51.46
N THR A 119 -45.64 -1.30 -51.21
CA THR A 119 -46.65 -0.29 -51.59
C THR A 119 -46.79 -0.21 -53.10
N ASN A 120 -45.68 -0.11 -53.84
CA ASN A 120 -45.70 -0.05 -55.29
C ASN A 120 -46.29 -1.34 -55.90
N GLY A 121 -45.86 -2.52 -55.46
CA GLY A 121 -46.37 -3.79 -55.98
C GLY A 121 -47.87 -3.96 -55.72
N ARG A 122 -48.36 -3.45 -54.57
CA ARG A 122 -49.80 -3.42 -54.26
C ARG A 122 -50.56 -2.46 -55.17
N ASP A 123 -50.08 -1.24 -55.36
CA ASP A 123 -50.76 -0.20 -56.12
C ASP A 123 -50.80 -0.54 -57.62
N ASP A 124 -49.73 -1.12 -58.15
CA ASP A 124 -49.64 -1.55 -59.55
C ASP A 124 -50.29 -2.93 -59.81
N ALA A 125 -50.76 -3.60 -58.75
CA ALA A 125 -51.21 -5.00 -58.77
C ALA A 125 -50.22 -5.97 -59.46
N ALA A 126 -48.93 -5.64 -59.40
CA ALA A 126 -47.84 -6.26 -60.14
C ALA A 126 -46.91 -7.03 -59.20
N TYR A 127 -47.46 -7.95 -58.43
CA TYR A 127 -46.70 -8.86 -57.55
C TYR A 127 -46.88 -10.32 -58.00
N VAL A 128 -45.83 -11.11 -57.82
CA VAL A 128 -45.84 -12.57 -58.02
C VAL A 128 -45.44 -13.29 -56.73
N GLU A 129 -45.62 -14.61 -56.68
CA GLU A 129 -45.35 -15.43 -55.49
C GLU A 129 -43.92 -15.25 -54.97
N THR A 130 -42.94 -15.07 -55.85
CA THR A 130 -41.54 -14.84 -55.45
C THR A 130 -41.31 -13.50 -54.76
N ASP A 131 -42.10 -12.47 -55.08
CA ASP A 131 -42.02 -11.17 -54.39
C ASP A 131 -42.56 -11.32 -52.97
N LEU A 132 -43.67 -12.03 -52.81
CA LEU A 132 -44.27 -12.31 -51.50
C LEU A 132 -43.31 -13.13 -50.62
N ASP A 133 -42.70 -14.17 -51.16
CA ASP A 133 -41.71 -14.99 -50.45
C ASP A 133 -40.49 -14.16 -50.03
N THR A 134 -40.02 -13.26 -50.90
CA THR A 134 -38.89 -12.37 -50.62
C THR A 134 -39.21 -11.38 -49.51
N TRP A 135 -40.38 -10.73 -49.57
CA TRP A 135 -40.80 -9.78 -48.55
C TRP A 135 -41.05 -10.45 -47.19
N MET A 136 -41.62 -11.65 -47.17
CA MET A 136 -41.75 -12.44 -45.93
C MET A 136 -40.39 -12.79 -45.34
N ALA A 137 -39.45 -13.28 -46.16
CA ALA A 137 -38.10 -13.61 -45.70
C ALA A 137 -37.32 -12.39 -45.18
N GLU A 138 -37.57 -11.18 -45.70
CA GLU A 138 -36.95 -9.95 -45.18
C GLU A 138 -37.56 -9.49 -43.84
N LEU A 139 -38.82 -9.82 -43.54
CA LEU A 139 -39.48 -9.51 -42.27
C LEU A 139 -39.09 -10.46 -41.12
N GLU A 140 -38.61 -11.65 -41.44
CA GLU A 140 -38.18 -12.66 -40.47
C GLU A 140 -36.71 -12.50 -40.01
N LYS A 141 -35.95 -11.56 -40.61
CA LYS A 141 -34.54 -11.28 -40.30
C LYS A 141 -34.38 -10.14 -39.29
#